data_AF-A0A832ILV7-F1
#
_entry.id   AF-A0A832ILV7-F1
#
_cell.length_a   1.000
_cell.length_b   1.000
_cell.length_c   1.000
_cell.angle_alpha   90.00
_cell.angle_beta   90.00
_cell.angle_gamma   90.00
#
_symmetry.space_group_name_H-M   'P 1'
#
loop_
_entity.id
_entity.type
_entity.pdbx_description
1 polymer ?
#
loop_
_entity_poly.entity_id
_entity_poly.type
_entity_poly.pdbx_seq_one_letter_code
_entity_poly.pdbx_strand_id
1 'polypeptide(L)'
;MNVKLINIIIYSILVIGIYGAGSLAYHEFLQEGTCPKLGPIPACYIILICFVIPLIVHFLDKGKGYYFLFTGFALALAGYATVGQLAGKVQCPKTESGLPMCYISLALFASLVLLKIMLLQKRKLS
;
A
#
# COMPACT_ATOMS: atom_id res chain seq x y z
N MET A 1 -2.33 8.07 -21.75
CA MET A 1 -2.47 8.76 -20.45
C MET A 1 -1.50 9.93 -20.35
N ASN A 2 -1.99 11.12 -20.00
CA ASN A 2 -1.17 12.32 -19.78
C ASN A 2 -0.41 12.20 -18.45
N VAL A 3 0.78 12.81 -18.31
CA VAL A 3 1.60 12.81 -17.08
C VAL A 3 0.82 13.36 -15.89
N LYS A 4 0.04 14.43 -16.10
CA LYS A 4 -0.83 15.01 -15.06
C LYS A 4 -1.86 14.00 -14.56
N LEU A 5 -2.47 13.25 -15.49
CA LEU A 5 -3.46 12.23 -15.15
C LEU A 5 -2.84 11.06 -14.37
N ILE A 6 -1.63 10.62 -14.74
CA ILE A 6 -0.92 9.56 -13.99
C ILE A 6 -0.64 10.01 -12.55
N ASN A 7 -0.18 11.26 -12.36
CA ASN A 7 0.05 11.80 -11.02
C ASN A 7 -1.23 11.85 -10.19
N ILE A 8 -2.33 12.34 -10.78
CA ILE A 8 -3.65 12.36 -10.10
C ILE A 8 -4.04 10.96 -9.65
N ILE A 9 -3.92 9.95 -10.52
CA ILE A 9 -4.26 8.56 -10.17
C ILE A 9 -3.37 8.04 -9.04
N ILE A 10 -2.06 8.31 -9.07
CA ILE A 10 -1.15 7.91 -8.00
C ILE A 10 -1.55 8.56 -6.67
N TYR A 11 -1.85 9.86 -6.66
CA TYR A 11 -2.32 10.55 -5.46
C TYR A 11 -3.63 9.95 -4.94
N SER A 12 -4.61 9.71 -5.81
CA SER A 12 -5.88 9.10 -5.42
C SER A 12 -5.67 7.72 -4.78
N ILE A 13 -4.84 6.87 -5.36
CA ILE A 13 -4.54 5.53 -4.82
C ILE A 13 -3.86 5.65 -3.45
N LEU A 14 -2.89 6.55 -3.30
CA LEU A 14 -2.20 6.77 -2.02
C LEU A 14 -3.16 7.27 -0.94
N VAL A 15 -4.01 8.24 -1.24
CA VAL A 15 -4.99 8.78 -0.28
C VAL A 15 -5.99 7.69 0.15
N ILE A 16 -6.52 6.92 -0.81
CA ILE A 16 -7.43 5.79 -0.51
C ILE A 16 -6.71 4.73 0.34
N GLY A 17 -5.46 4.40 0.01
CA GLY A 17 -4.63 3.46 0.77
C GLY A 17 -4.37 3.92 2.21
N ILE A 18 -4.05 5.20 2.41
CA ILE A 18 -3.87 5.79 3.74
C ILE A 18 -5.18 5.78 4.53
N TYR A 19 -6.30 6.13 3.91
CA TYR A 19 -7.60 6.11 4.58
C TYR A 19 -7.97 4.69 5.02
N GLY A 20 -7.79 3.71 4.14
CA GLY A 20 -8.02 2.30 4.45
C GLY A 20 -7.11 1.81 5.59
N ALA A 21 -5.80 1.89 5.39
CA ALA A 21 -4.81 1.44 6.39
C ALA A 21 -4.90 2.22 7.71
N GLY A 22 -5.24 3.51 7.65
CA GLY A 22 -5.41 4.39 8.80
C GLY A 22 -6.63 4.02 9.64
N SER A 23 -7.75 3.67 8.99
CA SER A 23 -8.93 3.15 9.69
C SER A 23 -8.59 1.85 10.44
N LEU A 24 -7.90 0.90 9.78
CA LEU A 24 -7.47 -0.33 10.44
C LEU A 24 -6.50 -0.08 11.61
N ALA A 25 -5.54 0.81 11.41
CA ALA A 25 -4.59 1.21 12.46
C ALA A 25 -5.32 1.86 13.66
N TYR A 26 -6.33 2.67 13.41
CA TYR A 26 -7.16 3.28 14.44
C TYR A 26 -7.99 2.24 15.21
N HIS A 27 -8.59 1.28 14.50
CA HIS A 27 -9.30 0.17 15.12
C HIS A 27 -8.38 -0.73 15.95
N GLU A 28 -7.17 -1.04 15.45
CA GLU A 28 -6.17 -1.79 16.22
C GLU A 28 -5.73 -1.05 17.50
N PHE A 29 -5.67 0.28 17.45
CA PHE A 29 -5.34 1.10 18.62
C PHE A 29 -6.45 1.07 19.69
N LEU A 30 -7.72 1.03 19.28
CA LEU A 30 -8.85 0.95 20.19
C LEU A 30 -9.12 -0.47 20.69
N GLN A 31 -8.94 -1.47 19.82
CA GLN A 31 -9.17 -2.89 20.07
C GLN A 31 -8.02 -3.70 19.46
N GLU A 32 -7.14 -4.17 20.31
CA GLU A 32 -6.06 -5.07 19.90
C GLU A 32 -6.60 -6.32 19.21
N GLY A 33 -5.91 -6.77 18.14
CA GLY A 33 -6.22 -8.01 17.45
C GLY A 33 -7.09 -7.86 16.19
N THR A 34 -7.29 -6.65 15.71
CA THR A 34 -7.93 -6.35 14.42
C THR A 34 -7.02 -6.74 13.25
N CYS A 35 -5.72 -6.54 13.40
CA CYS A 35 -4.71 -6.81 12.38
C CYS A 35 -3.75 -7.93 12.78
N PRO A 36 -3.30 -8.77 11.83
CA PRO A 36 -2.29 -9.77 12.11
C PRO A 36 -0.99 -9.09 12.58
N LYS A 37 -0.43 -9.59 13.68
CA LYS A 37 0.86 -9.13 14.20
C LYS A 37 1.98 -9.81 13.41
N LEU A 38 2.89 -9.03 12.80
CA LEU A 38 4.16 -9.54 12.28
C LEU A 38 5.20 -9.41 13.39
N GLY A 39 5.32 -10.46 14.21
CA GLY A 39 6.14 -10.40 15.42
C GLY A 39 5.52 -9.42 16.43
N PRO A 40 6.25 -8.38 16.89
CA PRO A 40 5.75 -7.44 17.88
C PRO A 40 4.88 -6.30 17.32
N ILE A 41 4.86 -6.08 16.00
CA ILE A 41 4.20 -4.90 15.39
C ILE A 41 2.98 -5.34 14.55
N PRO A 42 1.80 -4.73 14.75
CA PRO A 42 0.64 -4.92 13.88
C PRO A 42 0.95 -4.56 12.42
N ALA A 43 0.55 -5.44 11.48
CA ALA A 43 0.79 -5.24 10.05
C ALA A 43 0.26 -3.90 9.53
N CYS A 44 -0.86 -3.44 10.09
CA CYS A 44 -1.57 -2.26 9.63
C CYS A 44 -0.78 -0.96 9.84
N TYR A 45 0.00 -0.85 10.92
CA TYR A 45 0.91 0.29 11.11
C TYR A 45 2.04 0.29 10.08
N ILE A 46 2.59 -0.88 9.75
CA ILE A 46 3.66 -1.02 8.75
C ILE A 46 3.14 -0.60 7.36
N ILE A 47 1.96 -1.10 6.98
CA ILE A 47 1.32 -0.77 5.69
C ILE A 47 0.96 0.71 5.62
N LEU A 48 0.47 1.31 6.70
CA LEU A 48 0.17 2.74 6.76
C LEU A 48 1.42 3.58 6.48
N ILE A 49 2.54 3.28 7.16
CA ILE A 49 3.83 3.95 6.92
C ILE A 49 4.27 3.77 5.46
N CYS A 50 4.06 2.58 4.91
CA CYS A 50 4.38 2.26 3.52
C CYS A 50 3.49 2.99 2.49
N PHE A 51 2.36 3.58 2.88
CA PHE A 51 1.60 4.50 2.01
C PHE A 51 2.00 5.96 2.24
N VAL A 52 2.22 6.37 3.49
CA VAL A 52 2.58 7.75 3.85
C VAL A 52 3.92 8.16 3.25
N ILE A 53 4.94 7.30 3.33
CA ILE A 53 6.28 7.64 2.82
C ILE A 53 6.26 7.84 1.29
N PRO A 54 5.71 6.92 0.48
CA PRO A 54 5.56 7.15 -0.96
C PRO A 54 4.75 8.40 -1.31
N LEU A 55 3.75 8.78 -0.51
CA LEU A 55 3.02 10.03 -0.71
C LEU A 55 3.92 11.26 -0.55
N ILE A 56 4.67 11.34 0.55
CA ILE A 56 5.59 12.45 0.82
C ILE A 56 6.68 12.50 -0.27
N VAL A 57 7.29 11.36 -0.59
CA VAL A 57 8.34 11.24 -1.61
C VAL A 57 7.82 11.59 -3.00
N HIS A 58 6.59 11.19 -3.34
CA HIS A 58 5.97 11.54 -4.61
C HIS A 58 5.68 13.04 -4.69
N PHE A 59 5.21 13.64 -3.59
CA PHE A 59 4.93 15.08 -3.50
C PHE A 59 6.18 15.95 -3.62
N LEU A 60 7.28 15.55 -2.97
CA LEU A 60 8.55 16.27 -3.03
C LEU A 60 9.29 16.09 -4.36
N ASP A 61 8.85 15.18 -5.22
CA ASP A 61 9.49 14.73 -6.48
C ASP A 61 10.99 14.40 -6.35
N LYS A 62 11.44 14.14 -5.12
CA LYS A 62 12.82 13.80 -4.73
C LYS A 62 12.82 12.42 -4.09
N GLY A 63 13.88 11.64 -4.31
CA GLY A 63 14.03 10.34 -3.63
C GLY A 63 13.22 9.20 -4.27
N LYS A 64 13.21 9.10 -5.61
CA LYS A 64 12.54 8.01 -6.36
C LYS A 64 12.90 6.61 -5.84
N GLY A 65 14.12 6.42 -5.33
CA GLY A 65 14.56 5.18 -4.69
C GLY A 65 13.74 4.81 -3.46
N TYR A 66 13.45 5.78 -2.57
CA TYR A 66 12.61 5.55 -1.40
C TYR A 66 11.17 5.20 -1.80
N TYR A 67 10.62 5.84 -2.84
CA TYR A 67 9.30 5.48 -3.34
C TYR A 67 9.25 3.98 -3.67
N PHE A 68 10.17 3.50 -4.52
CA PHE A 68 10.20 2.10 -4.93
C PHE A 68 10.56 1.15 -3.78
N LEU A 69 11.43 1.56 -2.87
CA LEU A 69 11.79 0.76 -1.70
C LEU A 69 10.57 0.49 -0.83
N PHE A 70 9.81 1.51 -0.45
CA PHE A 70 8.64 1.35 0.42
C PHE A 70 7.47 0.70 -0.31
N THR A 71 7.15 1.09 -1.55
CA THR A 71 6.07 0.45 -2.30
C THR A 71 6.41 -1.00 -2.67
N GLY A 72 7.67 -1.29 -2.98
CA GLY A 72 8.13 -2.64 -3.32
C GLY A 72 8.18 -3.55 -2.09
N PHE A 73 8.65 -3.04 -0.95
CA PHE A 73 8.61 -3.77 0.31
C PHE A 73 7.18 -4.08 0.73
N ALA A 74 6.27 -3.11 0.66
CA ALA A 74 4.86 -3.32 0.95
C ALA A 74 4.19 -4.30 0.00
N LEU A 75 4.56 -4.27 -1.29
CA LEU A 75 4.08 -5.23 -2.27
C LEU A 75 4.53 -6.66 -1.92
N ALA A 76 5.78 -6.84 -1.51
CA ALA A 76 6.29 -8.14 -1.07
C ALA A 76 5.58 -8.64 0.19
N LEU A 77 5.36 -7.76 1.18
CA LEU A 77 4.60 -8.09 2.40
C LEU A 77 3.16 -8.47 2.09
N ALA A 78 2.48 -7.70 1.23
CA ALA A 78 1.13 -7.99 0.80
C ALA A 78 1.05 -9.31 0.02
N GLY A 79 2.09 -9.63 -0.78
CA GLY A 79 2.23 -10.91 -1.46
C GLY A 79 2.37 -12.08 -0.48
N TYR A 80 3.24 -11.93 0.51
CA TYR A 80 3.39 -12.92 1.57
C TYR A 80 2.09 -13.14 2.36
N ALA A 81 1.41 -12.06 2.75
CA ALA A 81 0.13 -12.13 3.45
C ALA A 81 -0.98 -12.76 2.58
N THR A 82 -1.00 -12.44 1.29
CA THR A 82 -1.94 -13.03 0.30
C THR A 82 -1.75 -14.54 0.22
N VAL A 83 -0.50 -15.01 0.06
CA VAL A 83 -0.18 -16.44 0.03
C VAL A 83 -0.49 -17.10 1.37
N GLY A 84 -0.19 -16.43 2.49
CA GLY A 84 -0.51 -16.91 3.83
C GLY A 84 -2.01 -17.05 4.07
N GLN A 85 -2.83 -16.13 3.55
CA GLN A 85 -4.29 -16.18 3.59
C GLN A 85 -4.83 -17.37 2.78
N LEU A 86 -4.30 -17.59 1.58
CA LEU A 86 -4.68 -18.73 0.73
C LEU A 86 -4.29 -20.07 1.37
N ALA A 87 -3.17 -20.11 2.09
CA ALA A 87 -2.72 -21.30 2.83
C ALA A 87 -3.40 -21.48 4.20
N GLY A 88 -4.30 -20.57 4.60
CA GLY A 88 -4.97 -20.60 5.91
C GLY A 88 -4.07 -20.32 7.11
N LYS A 89 -2.84 -19.81 6.89
CA LYS A 89 -1.84 -19.55 7.93
C LYS A 89 -1.90 -18.13 8.49
N VAL A 90 -2.47 -17.19 7.73
CA VAL A 90 -2.64 -15.79 8.10
C VAL A 90 -4.10 -15.42 7.91
N GLN A 91 -4.68 -14.66 8.84
CA GLN A 91 -6.01 -14.09 8.69
C GLN A 91 -5.90 -12.56 8.56
N CYS A 92 -6.11 -12.08 7.35
CA CYS A 92 -6.26 -10.66 7.05
C CYS A 92 -7.69 -10.22 7.41
N PRO A 93 -7.86 -9.00 7.92
CA PRO A 93 -9.18 -8.43 8.12
C PRO A 93 -9.94 -8.40 6.80
N LYS A 94 -11.24 -8.72 6.89
CA LYS A 94 -12.15 -8.74 5.75
C LYS A 94 -12.92 -7.42 5.71
N THR A 95 -13.18 -6.95 4.50
CA THR A 95 -14.16 -5.90 4.25
C THR A 95 -15.59 -6.38 4.56
N GLU A 96 -16.56 -5.47 4.57
CA GLU A 96 -17.98 -5.82 4.74
C GLU A 96 -18.49 -6.79 3.66
N SER A 97 -17.90 -6.76 2.47
CA SER A 97 -18.17 -7.72 1.38
C SER A 97 -17.45 -9.06 1.52
N GLY A 98 -16.71 -9.28 2.61
CA GLY A 98 -15.98 -10.51 2.90
C GLY A 98 -14.60 -10.63 2.23
N LEU A 99 -14.19 -9.63 1.42
CA LEU A 99 -12.90 -9.66 0.73
C LEU A 99 -11.73 -9.34 1.68
N PRO A 100 -10.67 -10.18 1.72
CA PRO A 100 -9.48 -9.92 2.53
C PRO A 100 -8.76 -8.64 2.08
N MET A 101 -8.47 -7.75 3.02
CA MET A 101 -7.82 -6.47 2.72
C MET A 101 -6.36 -6.61 2.26
N CYS A 102 -5.69 -7.74 2.52
CA CYS A 102 -4.35 -7.97 1.98
C CYS A 102 -4.34 -8.14 0.46
N TYR A 103 -5.42 -8.66 -0.15
CA TYR A 103 -5.56 -8.72 -1.61
C TYR A 103 -5.75 -7.31 -2.20
N ILE A 104 -6.52 -6.47 -1.51
CA ILE A 104 -6.72 -5.07 -1.91
C ILE A 104 -5.39 -4.32 -1.83
N SER A 105 -4.66 -4.47 -0.72
CA SER A 105 -3.35 -3.85 -0.53
C SER A 105 -2.36 -4.27 -1.60
N LEU A 106 -2.32 -5.56 -1.95
CA LEU A 106 -1.50 -6.09 -3.05
C LEU A 106 -1.82 -5.37 -4.37
N ALA A 107 -3.10 -5.26 -4.72
CA ALA A 107 -3.55 -4.61 -5.94
C ALA A 107 -3.19 -3.11 -5.95
N LEU A 108 -3.34 -2.41 -4.82
CA LEU A 108 -2.99 -0.99 -4.70
C LEU A 108 -1.49 -0.76 -4.88
N PHE A 109 -0.64 -1.51 -4.16
CA PHE A 109 0.82 -1.35 -4.28
C PHE A 109 1.34 -1.79 -5.65
N ALA A 110 0.79 -2.84 -6.26
CA ALA A 110 1.14 -3.25 -7.62
C ALA A 110 0.82 -2.14 -8.61
N SER A 111 -0.37 -1.54 -8.48
CA SER A 111 -0.80 -0.40 -9.30
C SER A 111 0.11 0.81 -9.12
N LEU A 112 0.51 1.14 -7.88
CA LEU A 112 1.41 2.26 -7.58
C LEU A 112 2.79 2.08 -8.20
N VAL A 113 3.34 0.86 -8.16
CA VAL A 113 4.63 0.55 -8.77
C VAL A 113 4.55 0.69 -10.29
N LEU A 114 3.53 0.08 -10.92
CA LEU A 114 3.32 0.15 -12.37
C LEU A 114 3.11 1.60 -12.85
N LEU A 115 2.23 2.35 -12.17
CA LEU A 115 1.96 3.76 -12.51
C LEU A 115 3.20 4.63 -12.37
N LYS A 116 4.02 4.42 -11.32
CA LYS A 116 5.27 5.17 -11.16
C LYS A 116 6.28 4.85 -12.26
N ILE A 117 6.39 3.59 -12.68
CA ILE A 117 7.24 3.21 -13.82
C ILE A 117 6.76 3.90 -15.10
N MET A 118 5.46 3.84 -15.40
CA MET A 118 4.86 4.51 -16.57
C MET A 118 5.08 6.03 -16.54
N LEU A 119 4.95 6.66 -15.38
CA LEU A 119 5.21 8.09 -15.19
C LEU A 119 6.66 8.44 -15.54
N LEU A 120 7.61 7.65 -15.03
CA LEU A 120 9.04 7.88 -15.24
C LEU A 120 9.45 7.64 -16.69
N GLN A 121 8.88 6.63 -17.36
CA GLN A 121 9.09 6.40 -18.79
C GLN A 121 8.58 7.58 -19.62
N LYS A 122 7.38 8.09 -19.34
CA LYS A 122 6.83 9.26 -20.05
C LYS A 122 7.60 10.54 -19.79
N ARG A 123 8.14 10.74 -18.59
CA ARG A 123 9.00 11.89 -18.27
C ARG A 123 10.40 11.80 -18.91
N LYS A 124 10.88 10.61 -19.29
CA LYS A 124 12.14 10.46 -20.05
C LYS A 124 11.97 10.70 -21.54
N LEU A 125 10.75 10.53 -22.08
CA LEU A 125 10.42 10.73 -23.49
C LEU A 125 9.93 12.14 -23.83
N SER A 126 9.75 13.00 -22.83
CA SER A 126 9.28 14.40 -22.95
C SER A 126 10.40 15.36 -22.62
#